data_AF-A0A9D3UCP1-F1
#
_entry.id   AF-A0A9D3UCP1-F1
#
_cell.length_a   1.000
_cell.length_b   1.000
_cell.length_c   1.000
_cell.angle_alpha   90.00
_cell.angle_beta   90.00
_cell.angle_gamma   90.00
#
_symmetry.space_group_name_H-M   'P 1'
#
loop_
_entity.id
_entity.type
_entity.pdbx_description
1 polymer ?
#
loop_
_entity_poly.entity_id
_entity_poly.type
_entity_poly.pdbx_seq_one_letter_code
_entity_poly.pdbx_strand_id
1 'polypeptide(L)'
;MEDEMLWKLQRCLVGESTSVCDTRSMTERLTKFGLGEIIVKRMQGRFFFIKVSDEEYMEVLKQNDWGYLKECFISIEPWSKKCMVVEKVSWIEVEGIPLHCWNFETFKRVAELWGFNVVIFE
;
A
#
# COMPACT_ATOMS: atom_id res chain seq x y z
N MET A 1 9.46 -12.66 15.14
CA MET A 1 8.48 -11.56 14.99
C MET A 1 8.27 -11.19 13.52
N GLU A 2 9.30 -10.85 12.74
CA GLU A 2 9.12 -10.52 11.31
C GLU A 2 8.59 -11.68 10.46
N ASP A 3 9.17 -12.89 10.58
CA ASP A 3 8.70 -14.06 9.81
C ASP A 3 7.26 -14.49 10.15
N GLU A 4 6.81 -14.18 11.36
CA GLU A 4 5.46 -14.46 11.85
C GLU A 4 4.40 -13.51 11.27
N MET A 5 4.80 -12.40 10.66
CA MET A 5 3.87 -11.51 9.94
C MET A 5 3.84 -11.79 8.44
N LEU A 6 4.90 -12.40 7.90
CA LEU A 6 5.04 -12.67 6.47
C LEU A 6 4.09 -13.76 5.96
N TRP A 7 3.75 -14.77 6.76
CA TRP A 7 2.80 -15.80 6.35
C TRP A 7 1.41 -15.21 6.04
N LYS A 8 1.02 -14.13 6.75
CA LYS A 8 -0.24 -13.42 6.51
C LYS A 8 -0.28 -12.71 5.15
N LEU A 9 0.88 -12.46 4.54
CA LEU A 9 1.01 -11.78 3.25
C LEU A 9 1.03 -12.77 2.07
N GLN A 10 1.08 -14.08 2.32
CA GLN A 10 1.02 -15.10 1.26
C GLN A 10 -0.29 -15.07 0.47
N ARG A 11 -1.37 -14.56 1.06
CA ARG A 11 -2.70 -14.38 0.44
C ARG A 11 -2.95 -12.95 -0.04
N CYS A 12 -1.87 -12.22 -0.28
CA CYS A 12 -1.94 -10.85 -0.77
C CYS A 12 -1.35 -10.76 -2.16
N LEU A 13 -1.92 -9.86 -2.94
CA LEU A 13 -1.49 -9.54 -4.29
C LEU A 13 -1.14 -8.06 -4.37
N VAL A 14 -0.39 -7.70 -5.39
CA VAL A 14 -0.17 -6.32 -5.80
C VAL A 14 -0.74 -6.15 -7.19
N GLY A 15 -1.62 -5.15 -7.34
CA GLY A 15 -2.24 -4.80 -8.62
C GLY A 15 -1.89 -3.39 -9.03
N GLU A 16 -1.62 -3.17 -10.31
CA GLU A 16 -1.45 -1.84 -10.90
C GLU A 16 -2.74 -1.43 -11.62
N SER A 17 -3.24 -0.23 -11.37
CA SER A 17 -4.41 0.33 -12.06
C SER A 17 -4.01 1.11 -13.30
N THR A 18 -4.93 1.28 -14.25
CA THR A 18 -4.70 2.09 -15.45
C THR A 18 -4.40 3.55 -15.13
N SER A 19 -5.14 4.12 -14.17
CA SER A 19 -5.01 5.52 -13.73
C SER A 19 -4.91 5.63 -12.21
N VAL A 20 -4.31 6.72 -11.75
CA VAL A 20 -4.29 7.05 -10.32
C VAL A 20 -5.73 7.26 -9.84
N CYS A 21 -6.12 6.52 -8.80
CA CYS A 21 -7.41 6.64 -8.15
C CYS A 21 -7.28 6.33 -6.66
N ASP A 22 -8.28 6.71 -5.87
CA ASP A 22 -8.31 6.40 -4.45
C ASP A 22 -8.84 4.98 -4.17
N THR A 23 -8.68 4.53 -2.92
CA THR A 23 -9.15 3.21 -2.48
C THR A 23 -10.66 3.03 -2.69
N ARG A 24 -11.45 4.09 -2.47
CA ARG A 24 -12.90 4.04 -2.62
C ARG A 24 -13.30 3.74 -4.06
N SER A 25 -12.75 4.50 -5.02
CA SER A 25 -13.01 4.33 -6.45
C SER A 25 -12.66 2.92 -6.92
N MET A 26 -11.53 2.37 -6.44
CA MET A 26 -11.13 1.00 -6.77
C MET A 26 -12.07 -0.05 -6.15
N THR A 27 -12.47 0.16 -4.89
CA THR A 27 -13.43 -0.72 -4.20
C THR A 27 -14.79 -0.75 -4.92
N GLU A 28 -15.26 0.41 -5.38
CA GLU A 28 -16.51 0.52 -6.17
C GLU A 28 -16.40 -0.23 -7.51
N ARG A 29 -15.24 -0.18 -8.19
CA ARG A 29 -15.01 -0.96 -9.42
C ARG A 29 -15.05 -2.45 -9.15
N LEU A 30 -14.31 -2.94 -8.16
CA LEU A 30 -14.32 -4.35 -7.77
C LEU A 30 -15.72 -4.83 -7.43
N THR A 31 -16.47 -4.04 -6.66
CA THR A 31 -17.86 -4.36 -6.29
C THR A 31 -18.74 -4.51 -7.53
N LYS A 32 -18.58 -3.66 -8.56
CA LYS A 32 -19.33 -3.76 -9.83
C LYS A 32 -19.06 -5.06 -10.59
N PHE A 33 -17.88 -5.63 -10.43
CA PHE A 33 -17.51 -6.92 -11.03
C PHE A 33 -17.80 -8.12 -10.11
N GLY A 34 -18.53 -7.93 -9.01
CA GLY A 34 -18.86 -9.01 -8.07
C GLY A 34 -17.72 -9.36 -7.10
N LEU A 35 -16.68 -8.52 -7.03
CA LEU A 35 -15.47 -8.74 -6.22
C LEU A 35 -15.49 -7.94 -4.91
N GLY A 36 -16.69 -7.65 -4.38
CA GLY A 36 -16.87 -6.72 -3.25
C GLY A 36 -16.28 -7.19 -1.91
N GLU A 37 -16.02 -8.50 -1.76
CA GLU A 37 -15.39 -9.08 -0.57
C GLU A 37 -13.86 -8.90 -0.53
N ILE A 38 -13.27 -8.49 -1.65
CA ILE A 38 -11.83 -8.25 -1.77
C ILE A 38 -11.47 -6.93 -1.10
N ILE A 39 -10.53 -6.98 -0.16
CA ILE A 39 -10.03 -5.79 0.52
C ILE A 39 -8.91 -5.19 -0.32
N VAL A 40 -9.06 -3.92 -0.70
CA VAL A 40 -7.99 -3.16 -1.37
C VAL A 40 -7.49 -2.03 -0.51
N LYS A 41 -6.19 -1.79 -0.56
CA LYS A 41 -5.54 -0.61 0.02
C LYS A 41 -4.59 -0.02 -1.00
N ARG A 42 -4.74 1.27 -1.28
CA ARG A 42 -3.78 1.97 -2.13
C ARG A 42 -2.41 1.96 -1.45
N MET A 43 -1.37 1.62 -2.21
CA MET A 43 0.01 1.73 -1.75
C MET A 43 0.55 3.11 -2.13
N GLN A 44 0.95 3.29 -3.40
CA GLN A 44 1.38 4.56 -3.96
C GLN A 44 1.11 4.58 -5.46
N GLY A 45 0.95 5.78 -6.04
CA GLY A 45 0.78 5.94 -7.48
C GLY A 45 -0.46 5.18 -7.95
N ARG A 46 -0.26 4.22 -8.84
CA ARG A 46 -1.29 3.33 -9.40
C ARG A 46 -1.32 1.94 -8.75
N PHE A 47 -0.52 1.69 -7.72
CA PHE A 47 -0.40 0.38 -7.10
C PHE A 47 -1.34 0.21 -5.90
N PHE A 48 -1.94 -0.97 -5.83
CA PHE A 48 -2.85 -1.39 -4.76
C PHE A 48 -2.39 -2.71 -4.19
N PHE A 49 -2.47 -2.79 -2.86
CA PHE A 49 -2.38 -4.02 -2.12
C PHE A 49 -3.76 -4.64 -2.05
N ILE A 50 -3.86 -5.91 -2.43
CA ILE A 50 -5.11 -6.65 -2.55
C ILE A 50 -5.04 -7.82 -1.57
N LYS A 51 -6.01 -7.91 -0.67
CA LYS A 51 -6.11 -9.01 0.29
C LYS A 51 -7.39 -9.80 0.03
N VAL A 52 -7.22 -11.08 -0.22
CA VAL A 52 -8.30 -12.05 -0.32
C VAL A 52 -8.34 -12.81 0.99
N SER A 53 -9.45 -12.68 1.72
CA SER A 53 -9.57 -13.28 3.07
C SER A 53 -9.94 -14.76 3.01
N ASP A 54 -10.76 -15.15 2.04
CA ASP A 54 -11.20 -16.51 1.80
C ASP A 54 -10.18 -17.30 0.97
N GLU A 55 -9.84 -18.50 1.43
CA GLU A 55 -8.80 -19.34 0.82
C GLU A 55 -9.29 -20.07 -0.44
N GLU A 56 -10.53 -20.56 -0.43
CA GLU A 56 -11.14 -21.21 -1.59
C GLU A 56 -11.28 -20.18 -2.72
N TYR A 57 -11.69 -18.97 -2.39
CA TYR A 57 -11.82 -17.89 -3.34
C TYR A 57 -10.48 -17.46 -3.93
N MET A 58 -9.42 -17.39 -3.11
CA MET A 58 -8.06 -17.12 -3.60
C MET A 58 -7.60 -18.18 -4.62
N GLU A 59 -7.88 -19.46 -4.36
CA GLU A 59 -7.54 -20.54 -5.29
C GLU A 59 -8.36 -20.45 -6.60
N VAL A 60 -9.64 -20.09 -6.54
CA VAL A 60 -10.46 -19.83 -7.74
C VAL A 60 -9.89 -18.69 -8.58
N LEU A 61 -9.52 -17.57 -7.95
CA LEU A 61 -8.90 -16.44 -8.62
C LEU A 61 -7.58 -16.83 -9.29
N LYS A 62 -6.78 -17.65 -8.61
CA LYS A 62 -5.49 -18.16 -9.11
C LYS A 62 -5.65 -19.13 -10.27
N GLN A 63 -6.63 -20.04 -10.21
CA GLN A 63 -6.93 -21.00 -11.28
C GLN A 63 -7.37 -20.29 -12.57
N ASN A 64 -8.02 -19.14 -12.45
CA ASN A 64 -8.39 -18.29 -13.58
C ASN A 64 -7.28 -17.30 -13.98
N ASP A 65 -6.02 -17.50 -13.56
CA ASP A 65 -4.90 -16.60 -13.82
C ASP A 65 -5.22 -15.12 -13.52
N TRP A 66 -5.89 -14.88 -12.39
CA TRP A 66 -6.34 -13.57 -11.92
C TRP A 66 -7.28 -12.84 -12.89
N GLY A 67 -7.89 -13.54 -13.85
CA GLY A 67 -8.68 -12.96 -14.95
C GLY A 67 -9.74 -11.96 -14.50
N TYR A 68 -10.50 -12.28 -13.45
CA TYR A 68 -11.52 -11.38 -12.91
C TYR A 68 -10.94 -10.07 -12.37
N LEU A 69 -9.76 -10.13 -11.76
CA LEU A 69 -9.10 -8.94 -11.22
C LEU A 69 -8.46 -8.11 -12.35
N LYS A 70 -8.10 -8.71 -13.50
CA LYS A 70 -7.56 -8.00 -14.68
C LYS A 70 -8.58 -7.03 -15.31
N GLU A 71 -9.86 -7.15 -14.99
CA GLU A 71 -10.88 -6.14 -15.34
C GLU A 71 -10.66 -4.80 -14.60
N CYS A 72 -10.02 -4.83 -13.43
CA CYS A 72 -9.75 -3.66 -12.59
C CYS A 72 -8.28 -3.22 -12.62
N PHE A 73 -7.36 -4.14 -12.93
CA PHE A 73 -5.92 -3.92 -12.86
C PHE A 73 -5.22 -4.33 -14.17
N ILE A 74 -4.27 -3.53 -14.62
CA ILE A 74 -3.47 -3.81 -15.83
C ILE A 74 -2.42 -4.91 -15.58
N SER A 75 -1.98 -5.07 -14.34
CA SER A 75 -1.04 -6.10 -13.91
C SER A 75 -1.39 -6.57 -12.50
N ILE A 76 -1.20 -7.86 -12.24
CA ILE A 76 -1.42 -8.49 -10.94
C ILE A 76 -0.35 -9.53 -10.70
N GLU A 77 0.26 -9.46 -9.52
CA GLU A 77 1.25 -10.42 -9.07
C GLU A 77 1.04 -10.79 -7.59
N PRO A 78 1.42 -12.01 -7.18
CA PRO A 78 1.52 -12.35 -5.77
C PRO A 78 2.45 -11.39 -5.03
N TRP A 79 2.06 -11.00 -3.83
CA TRP A 79 2.93 -10.17 -3.00
C TRP A 79 4.26 -10.89 -2.75
N SER A 80 5.36 -10.15 -2.89
CA SER A 80 6.69 -10.60 -2.53
C SER A 80 7.42 -9.53 -1.73
N LYS A 81 8.51 -9.91 -1.04
CA LYS A 81 9.39 -8.95 -0.35
C LYS A 81 9.98 -7.89 -1.29
N LYS A 82 9.97 -8.12 -2.60
CA LYS A 82 10.45 -7.17 -3.61
C LYS A 82 9.40 -6.14 -4.01
N CYS A 83 8.12 -6.38 -3.69
CA CYS A 83 7.01 -5.45 -3.94
C CYS A 83 7.01 -4.29 -2.91
N MET A 84 8.18 -3.75 -2.61
CA MET A 84 8.32 -2.57 -1.76
C MET A 84 8.15 -1.32 -2.62
N VAL A 85 7.23 -0.46 -2.19
CA VAL A 85 7.15 0.91 -2.70
C VAL A 85 8.42 1.63 -2.26
N VAL A 86 9.25 1.99 -3.24
CA VAL A 86 10.63 2.48 -3.05
C VAL A 86 10.68 3.87 -2.40
N GLU A 87 9.60 4.65 -2.48
CA GLU A 87 9.56 6.02 -1.95
C GLU A 87 8.29 6.26 -1.13
N LYS A 88 8.30 5.88 0.15
CA LYS A 88 7.23 6.27 1.07
C LYS A 88 7.52 7.67 1.62
N VAL A 89 6.77 8.67 1.16
CA VAL A 89 6.64 9.93 1.90
C VAL A 89 5.68 9.66 3.06
N SER A 90 6.17 9.80 4.29
CA SER A 90 5.37 9.66 5.51
C SER A 90 5.43 10.94 6.32
N TRP A 91 4.37 11.22 7.07
CA TRP A 91 4.33 12.34 8.00
C TRP A 91 4.74 11.86 9.39
N ILE A 92 5.55 12.64 10.09
CA ILE A 92 5.91 12.43 11.48
C ILE A 92 5.42 13.64 12.24
N GLU A 93 4.56 13.40 13.22
CA GLU A 93 4.15 14.42 14.18
C GLU A 93 5.20 14.50 15.29
N VAL A 94 5.69 15.70 15.57
CA VAL A 94 6.66 15.95 16.62
C VAL A 94 6.09 16.98 17.59
N GLU A 95 5.77 16.53 18.79
CA GLU A 95 5.22 17.37 19.85
C GLU A 95 6.30 17.87 20.81
N GLY A 96 6.02 18.97 21.50
CA GLY A 96 6.88 19.49 22.57
C GLY A 96 8.11 20.27 22.10
N ILE A 97 8.21 20.63 20.81
CA ILE A 97 9.29 21.49 20.32
C ILE A 97 9.08 22.93 20.81
N PRO A 98 10.03 23.53 21.56
CA PRO A 98 9.96 24.93 21.94
C PRO A 98 9.88 25.83 20.70
N LEU A 99 9.10 26.91 20.75
CA LEU A 99 8.87 27.78 19.59
C LEU A 99 10.17 28.31 18.95
N HIS A 100 11.18 28.64 19.77
CA HIS A 100 12.49 29.11 19.29
C HIS A 100 13.34 28.02 18.60
N CYS A 101 12.97 26.75 18.77
CA CYS A 101 13.56 25.59 18.09
C CYS A 101 12.73 25.15 16.87
N TRP A 102 11.63 25.83 16.53
CA TRP A 102 10.82 25.49 15.35
C TRP A 102 11.51 25.93 14.07
N ASN A 103 12.51 25.17 13.63
CA ASN A 103 13.31 25.47 12.45
C ASN A 103 13.76 24.18 11.75
N PHE A 104 14.15 24.33 10.49
CA PHE A 104 14.57 23.21 9.63
C PHE A 104 15.65 22.34 10.26
N GLU A 105 16.66 22.94 10.89
CA GLU A 105 17.78 22.23 11.50
C GLU A 105 17.32 21.30 12.63
N THR A 106 16.35 21.73 13.43
CA THR A 106 15.78 20.91 14.52
C THR A 106 15.04 19.71 13.96
N PHE A 107 14.15 19.91 12.98
CA PHE A 107 13.40 18.81 12.37
C PHE A 107 14.29 17.85 11.57
N LYS A 108 15.32 18.37 10.89
CA LYS A 108 16.34 17.57 10.21
C LYS A 108 17.06 16.64 11.17
N ARG A 109 17.54 17.14 12.31
CA ARG A 109 18.20 16.31 13.35
C ARG A 109 17.28 15.23 13.89
N VAL A 110 16.00 15.57 14.12
CA VAL A 110 15.01 14.57 14.57
C VAL A 110 14.91 13.46 13.53
N ALA A 111 14.74 13.78 12.25
CA ALA A 111 14.60 12.78 11.21
C ALA A 111 15.87 11.97 10.93
N GLU A 112 17.06 12.57 11.03
CA GLU A 112 18.34 11.88 10.90
C GLU A 112 18.50 10.77 11.94
N LEU A 113 17.98 10.96 13.16
CA LEU A 113 17.98 9.89 14.19
C LEU A 113 17.18 8.65 13.77
N TRP A 114 16.21 8.81 12.87
CA TRP A 114 15.39 7.72 12.35
C TRP A 114 15.80 7.28 10.94
N GLY A 115 16.88 7.85 10.38
CA GLY A 115 17.38 7.52 9.05
C GLY A 115 16.52 8.06 7.91
N PHE A 116 15.74 9.12 8.14
CA PHE A 116 14.90 9.74 7.12
C PHE A 116 15.51 11.04 6.58
N ASN A 117 15.24 11.33 5.30
CA ASN A 117 15.46 12.65 4.72
C ASN A 117 14.20 13.51 4.91
N VAL A 118 14.35 14.78 5.31
CA VAL A 118 13.22 15.70 5.54
C VAL A 118 13.04 16.64 4.36
N VAL A 119 11.78 16.82 3.96
CA VAL A 119 11.33 17.96 3.16
C VAL A 119 10.30 18.71 4.01
N ILE A 120 10.56 19.98 4.30
CA ILE A 120 9.58 20.86 4.96
C ILE A 120 8.87 21.66 3.87
N PHE A 121 7.54 21.60 3.85
CA PHE A 121 6.72 22.47 3.02
C PHE A 121 6.35 23.70 3.85
N GLU A 122 6.77 24.89 3.41
CA GLU A 122 6.35 26.18 3.97
C GLU A 122 4.99 26.63 3.40
#